data_AF-A0A392MQ19-F1
#
_entry.id   AF-A0A392MQ19-F1
#
_cell.length_a   1.000
_cell.length_b   1.000
_cell.length_c   1.000
_cell.angle_alpha   90.00
_cell.angle_beta   90.00
_cell.angle_gamma   90.00
#
_symmetry.space_group_name_H-M   'P 1'
#
loop_
_entity.id
_entity.type
_entity.pdbx_description
1 polymer ?
#
loop_
_entity_poly.entity_id
_entity_poly.type
_entity_poly.pdbx_seq_one_letter_code
_entity_poly.pdbx_strand_id
1 'polypeptide(L)'
;ILIGYKAITLPSEKDKKSQSLYANLEAMADMKFTYVATCQNYGNQKRSGDRRATDILNLMVNNPSLRVAYIDEVEERESGNLQKVYYSVLIKAVDNRDQEIFRIKLPGPAKLGEGKPENQNHALIFTRGEALQTIDMNQDNYLEEALKMRNLLEEFNEDHGMRPPTILGVREHIFTGGVSSLAWFMSNQETSFVTIGQRVLARPLK
;
A
#
# COMPACT_ATOMS: atom_id res chain seq x y z
N ILE A 1 10.00 -2.90 33.70
CA ILE A 1 9.50 -3.55 32.46
C ILE A 1 8.06 -3.98 32.76
N LEU A 2 6.94 -3.38 32.36
CA LEU A 2 6.55 -2.20 31.58
C LEU A 2 5.55 -1.42 32.46
N ILE A 3 5.74 -0.13 32.67
CA ILE A 3 4.71 0.77 33.23
C ILE A 3 4.37 1.73 32.10
N GLY A 4 3.20 1.59 31.49
CA GLY A 4 2.78 2.56 30.48
C GLY A 4 1.77 2.07 29.45
N TYR A 5 0.61 1.58 29.88
CA TYR A 5 -0.62 1.67 29.07
C TYR A 5 -1.79 1.94 30.02
N LYS A 6 -2.16 3.21 30.16
CA LYS A 6 -3.40 3.62 30.85
C LYS A 6 -4.51 3.66 29.80
N ALA A 7 -5.48 2.76 29.93
CA ALA A 7 -6.74 2.85 29.20
C ALA A 7 -7.45 4.16 29.58
N ILE A 8 -7.88 4.92 28.58
CA ILE A 8 -8.49 6.25 28.74
C ILE A 8 -9.92 6.08 29.26
N THR A 9 -10.20 6.60 30.46
CA THR A 9 -11.54 6.74 31.03
C THR A 9 -11.93 8.22 31.17
N LEU A 10 -13.04 8.58 30.48
CA LEU A 10 -13.95 9.75 30.54
C LEU A 10 -13.40 11.21 30.66
N PRO A 11 -14.04 12.21 30.00
CA PRO A 11 -13.36 13.46 29.70
C PRO A 11 -13.59 14.62 30.71
N SER A 12 -12.53 15.37 31.01
CA SER A 12 -12.39 16.64 31.74
C SER A 12 -11.78 17.74 30.84
N GLU A 13 -11.60 18.99 31.30
CA GLU A 13 -11.04 20.10 30.48
C GLU A 13 -9.65 19.84 29.87
N LYS A 14 -8.90 18.88 30.42
CA LYS A 14 -7.67 18.35 29.80
C LYS A 14 -7.93 17.75 28.41
N ASP A 15 -9.13 17.24 28.15
CA ASP A 15 -9.49 16.60 26.88
C ASP A 15 -9.64 17.57 25.73
N LYS A 16 -9.97 18.85 25.96
CA LYS A 16 -9.95 19.86 24.87
C LYS A 16 -8.53 20.14 24.38
N LYS A 17 -7.56 20.22 25.31
CA LYS A 17 -6.13 20.34 24.97
C LYS A 17 -5.58 19.07 24.36
N SER A 18 -5.95 17.90 24.88
CA SER A 18 -5.58 16.62 24.29
C SER A 18 -6.16 16.46 22.88
N GLN A 19 -7.42 16.81 22.66
CA GLN A 19 -8.08 16.73 21.35
C GLN A 19 -7.44 17.69 20.32
N SER A 20 -7.05 18.89 20.74
CA SER A 20 -6.25 19.80 19.90
C SER A 20 -4.86 19.25 19.58
N LEU A 21 -4.20 18.60 20.54
CA LEU A 21 -2.91 17.93 20.31
C LEU A 21 -3.04 16.76 19.34
N TYR A 22 -4.07 15.92 19.49
CA TYR A 22 -4.35 14.80 18.60
C TYR A 22 -4.61 15.27 17.16
N ALA A 23 -5.44 16.30 16.98
CA ALA A 23 -5.69 16.87 15.66
C ALA A 23 -4.41 17.41 15.01
N ASN A 24 -3.53 18.05 15.80
CA ASN A 24 -2.23 18.51 15.30
C ASN A 24 -1.30 17.35 14.90
N LEU A 25 -1.26 16.28 15.71
CA LEU A 25 -0.45 15.09 15.39
C LEU A 25 -0.95 14.38 14.14
N GLU A 26 -2.27 14.25 13.99
CA GLU A 26 -2.90 13.67 12.80
C GLU A 26 -2.61 14.51 11.55
N ALA A 27 -2.75 15.83 11.64
CA ALA A 27 -2.37 16.73 10.55
C ALA A 27 -0.87 16.62 10.19
N MET A 28 0.02 16.49 11.17
CA MET A 28 1.44 16.25 10.92
C MET A 28 1.69 14.91 10.24
N ALA A 29 0.96 13.85 10.63
CA ALA A 29 1.06 12.55 9.99
C ALA A 29 0.56 12.61 8.54
N ASP A 30 -0.57 13.27 8.28
CA ASP A 30 -1.14 13.44 6.93
C ASP A 30 -0.24 14.26 6.00
N MET A 31 0.50 15.23 6.55
CA MET A 31 1.51 15.98 5.78
C MET A 31 2.74 15.15 5.46
N LYS A 32 3.14 14.23 6.34
CA LYS A 32 4.37 13.44 6.21
C LYS A 32 4.18 12.12 5.48
N PHE A 33 3.01 11.51 5.61
CA PHE A 33 2.73 10.17 5.13
C PHE A 33 1.53 10.19 4.20
N THR A 34 1.76 9.69 2.98
CA THR A 34 0.70 9.46 2.00
C THR A 34 0.54 7.96 1.82
N TYR A 35 -0.67 7.46 2.05
CA TYR A 35 -1.00 6.05 1.91
C TYR A 35 -2.03 5.87 0.78
N VAL A 36 -1.62 5.19 -0.29
CA VAL A 36 -2.45 4.91 -1.47
C VAL A 36 -2.61 3.40 -1.62
N ALA A 37 -3.86 2.94 -1.56
CA ALA A 37 -4.21 1.56 -1.87
C ALA A 37 -4.73 1.46 -3.31
N THR A 38 -4.25 0.49 -4.06
CA THR A 38 -4.65 0.26 -5.45
C THR A 38 -5.77 -0.75 -5.52
N CYS A 39 -6.96 -0.32 -5.91
CA CYS A 39 -8.12 -1.16 -6.15
C CYS A 39 -8.51 -1.07 -7.62
N GLN A 40 -7.74 -1.72 -8.50
CA GLN A 40 -7.86 -1.60 -9.96
C GLN A 40 -9.29 -1.67 -10.50
N ASN A 41 -10.12 -2.53 -9.94
CA ASN A 41 -11.48 -2.82 -10.40
C ASN A 41 -12.58 -1.97 -9.71
N TYR A 42 -12.22 -1.04 -8.82
CA TYR A 42 -13.18 -0.28 -8.03
C TYR A 42 -14.22 0.45 -8.89
N GLY A 43 -13.80 1.10 -9.98
CA GLY A 43 -14.72 1.80 -10.89
C GLY A 43 -15.79 0.90 -11.49
N ASN A 44 -15.41 -0.30 -11.93
CA ASN A 44 -16.34 -1.30 -12.45
C ASN A 44 -17.28 -1.83 -11.36
N GLN A 45 -16.73 -2.15 -10.19
CA GLN A 45 -17.49 -2.62 -9.02
C GLN A 45 -18.54 -1.58 -8.58
N LYS A 46 -18.17 -0.29 -8.62
CA LYS A 46 -19.07 0.82 -8.30
C LYS A 46 -20.23 0.90 -9.30
N ARG A 47 -19.95 0.86 -10.60
CA ARG A 47 -20.98 0.88 -11.65
C ARG A 47 -21.91 -0.32 -11.58
N SER A 48 -21.39 -1.50 -11.24
CA SER A 48 -22.19 -2.72 -11.14
C SER A 48 -22.96 -2.87 -9.83
N GLY A 49 -22.78 -1.96 -8.87
CA GLY A 49 -23.37 -2.09 -7.53
C GLY A 49 -22.81 -3.26 -6.72
N ASP A 50 -21.56 -3.66 -6.97
CA ASP A 50 -20.91 -4.76 -6.26
C ASP A 50 -20.61 -4.36 -4.81
N ARG A 51 -20.93 -5.24 -3.84
CA ARG A 51 -20.70 -5.02 -2.41
C ARG A 51 -19.25 -4.66 -2.10
N ARG A 52 -18.29 -5.18 -2.87
CA ARG A 52 -16.85 -4.87 -2.69
C ARG A 52 -16.55 -3.38 -2.84
N ALA A 53 -17.29 -2.65 -3.69
CA ALA A 53 -17.14 -1.20 -3.79
C ALA A 53 -17.59 -0.50 -2.49
N THR A 54 -18.68 -0.99 -1.87
CA THR A 54 -19.14 -0.49 -0.56
C THR A 54 -18.12 -0.79 0.53
N ASP A 55 -17.52 -1.99 0.53
CA ASP A 55 -16.50 -2.37 1.50
C ASP A 55 -15.25 -1.46 1.39
N ILE A 56 -14.81 -1.14 0.16
CA ILE A 56 -13.71 -0.20 -0.10
C ILE A 56 -14.07 1.23 0.33
N LEU A 57 -15.30 1.69 0.08
CA LEU A 57 -15.77 2.99 0.56
C LEU A 57 -15.75 3.07 2.09
N ASN A 58 -16.29 2.04 2.76
CA ASN A 58 -16.28 1.97 4.23
C ASN A 58 -14.85 1.96 4.79
N LEU A 59 -13.90 1.31 4.11
CA LEU A 59 -12.49 1.33 4.48
C LEU A 59 -11.92 2.76 4.44
N MET A 60 -12.20 3.53 3.39
CA MET A 60 -11.77 4.94 3.29
C MET A 60 -12.47 5.83 4.32
N VAL A 61 -13.76 5.60 4.59
CA VAL A 61 -14.51 6.36 5.62
C VAL A 61 -13.92 6.13 7.01
N ASN A 62 -13.55 4.89 7.34
CA ASN A 62 -12.96 4.54 8.62
C ASN A 62 -11.48 4.96 8.74
N ASN A 63 -10.82 5.29 7.63
CA ASN A 63 -9.42 5.69 7.58
C ASN A 63 -9.27 6.95 6.71
N PRO A 64 -9.53 8.15 7.26
CA PRO A 64 -9.63 9.38 6.47
C PRO A 64 -8.39 9.73 5.62
N SER A 65 -7.20 9.32 6.06
CA SER A 65 -5.93 9.53 5.36
C SER A 65 -5.71 8.58 4.18
N LEU A 66 -6.46 7.47 4.12
CA LEU A 66 -6.38 6.48 3.05
C LEU A 66 -6.93 7.06 1.76
N ARG A 67 -6.12 6.94 0.70
CA ARG A 67 -6.54 7.23 -0.67
C ARG A 67 -6.60 5.93 -1.45
N VAL A 68 -7.57 5.82 -2.36
CA VAL A 68 -7.69 4.66 -3.23
C VAL A 68 -7.43 5.09 -4.66
N ALA A 69 -6.58 4.34 -5.36
CA ALA A 69 -6.35 4.49 -6.79
C ALA A 69 -7.04 3.36 -7.56
N TYR A 70 -7.69 3.66 -8.68
CA TYR A 70 -8.30 2.65 -9.54
C TYR A 70 -8.19 3.00 -11.02
N ILE A 71 -8.47 2.02 -11.88
CA ILE A 71 -8.54 2.22 -13.33
C ILE A 71 -10.00 2.39 -13.73
N ASP A 72 -10.30 3.52 -14.38
CA ASP A 72 -11.59 3.77 -14.96
C ASP A 72 -11.54 3.59 -16.48
N GLU A 73 -12.39 2.70 -16.99
CA GLU A 73 -12.58 2.46 -18.42
C GLU A 73 -13.90 3.11 -18.84
N VAL A 74 -13.82 4.03 -19.82
CA VAL A 74 -14.97 4.74 -20.37
C VAL A 74 -14.95 4.69 -21.89
N GLU A 75 -16.12 4.72 -22.50
CA GLU A 75 -16.28 4.83 -23.95
C GLU A 75 -16.46 6.29 -24.33
N GLU A 76 -15.52 6.83 -25.12
CA GLU A 76 -15.58 8.20 -25.63
C GLU A 76 -15.78 8.18 -27.15
N ARG A 77 -16.51 9.16 -27.68
CA ARG A 77 -16.64 9.36 -29.12
C ARG A 77 -15.62 10.39 -29.58
N GLU A 78 -14.63 9.95 -30.36
CA GLU A 78 -13.70 10.85 -31.04
C GLU A 78 -13.83 10.63 -32.56
N SER A 79 -14.07 11.72 -33.30
CA SER A 79 -14.21 11.69 -34.76
C SER A 79 -15.23 10.68 -35.30
N GLY A 80 -16.31 10.43 -34.55
CA GLY A 80 -17.40 9.52 -34.94
C GLY A 80 -17.17 8.04 -34.61
N ASN A 81 -15.98 7.65 -34.14
CA ASN A 81 -15.68 6.30 -33.70
C ASN A 81 -15.77 6.19 -32.17
N LEU A 82 -16.36 5.08 -31.70
CA LEU A 82 -16.38 4.73 -30.28
C LEU A 82 -15.02 4.14 -29.91
N GLN A 83 -14.32 4.76 -28.97
CA GLN A 83 -13.03 4.29 -28.49
C GLN A 83 -13.05 4.14 -26.97
N LYS A 84 -12.34 3.11 -26.50
CA LYS A 84 -12.13 2.90 -25.07
C LYS A 84 -10.99 3.78 -24.59
N VAL A 85 -11.27 4.59 -23.59
CA VAL A 85 -10.30 5.47 -22.94
C VAL A 85 -10.14 5.03 -21.49
N TYR A 86 -8.90 5.07 -21.02
CA TYR A 86 -8.52 4.61 -19.71
C TYR A 86 -8.02 5.78 -18.88
N TYR A 87 -8.44 5.82 -17.62
CA TYR A 87 -8.00 6.80 -16.64
C TYR A 87 -7.45 6.11 -15.41
N SER A 88 -6.35 6.61 -14.87
CA SER A 88 -5.96 6.35 -13.48
C SER A 88 -6.63 7.42 -12.63
N VAL A 89 -7.41 7.00 -11.63
CA VAL A 89 -8.21 7.90 -10.78
C VAL A 89 -7.81 7.71 -9.33
N LEU A 90 -7.57 8.81 -8.62
CA LEU A 90 -7.32 8.83 -7.18
C LEU A 90 -8.53 9.41 -6.47
N ILE A 91 -9.04 8.70 -5.46
CA ILE A 91 -10.18 9.10 -4.64
C ILE A 91 -9.84 9.11 -3.15
N LYS A 92 -10.64 9.83 -2.38
CA LYS A 92 -10.72 9.75 -0.91
C LYS A 92 -12.17 9.77 -0.46
N ALA A 93 -12.43 9.38 0.78
CA ALA A 93 -13.74 9.59 1.40
C ALA A 93 -13.89 11.04 1.89
N VAL A 94 -15.01 11.68 1.55
CA VAL A 94 -15.48 12.95 2.12
C VAL A 94 -16.98 12.82 2.36
N ASP A 95 -17.44 13.14 3.58
CA ASP A 95 -18.86 13.07 3.95
C ASP A 95 -19.53 11.74 3.59
N ASN A 96 -18.84 10.63 3.87
CA ASN A 96 -19.27 9.25 3.56
C ASN A 96 -19.48 8.95 2.07
N ARG A 97 -18.86 9.73 1.18
CA ARG A 97 -18.86 9.50 -0.27
C ARG A 97 -17.44 9.49 -0.80
N ASP A 98 -17.21 8.75 -1.87
CA ASP A 98 -15.95 8.83 -2.58
C ASP A 98 -15.91 10.10 -3.43
N GLN A 99 -14.82 10.85 -3.31
CA GLN A 99 -14.55 12.06 -4.08
C GLN A 99 -13.28 11.88 -4.90
N GLU A 100 -13.37 12.14 -6.21
CA GLU A 100 -12.21 12.20 -7.10
C GLU A 100 -11.31 13.38 -6.72
N ILE A 101 -10.04 13.09 -6.47
CA ILE A 101 -8.98 14.07 -6.25
C ILE A 101 -8.28 14.36 -7.58
N PHE A 102 -7.89 13.30 -8.28
CA PHE A 102 -7.18 13.38 -9.54
C PHE A 102 -7.73 12.36 -10.53
N ARG A 103 -7.70 12.74 -11.81
CA ARG A 103 -8.05 11.90 -12.94
C ARG A 103 -7.04 12.13 -14.05
N ILE A 104 -6.29 11.08 -14.41
CA ILE A 104 -5.20 11.18 -15.39
C ILE A 104 -5.48 10.20 -16.52
N LYS A 105 -5.58 10.71 -17.75
CA LYS A 105 -5.76 9.89 -18.96
C LYS A 105 -4.50 9.07 -19.19
N LEU A 106 -4.68 7.76 -19.38
CA LEU A 106 -3.60 6.83 -19.69
C LEU A 106 -3.43 6.71 -21.21
N PRO A 107 -2.21 6.40 -21.68
CA PRO A 107 -1.92 6.26 -23.11
C PRO A 107 -2.56 5.01 -23.74
N GLY A 108 -3.17 4.14 -22.94
CA GLY A 108 -3.76 2.90 -23.37
C GLY A 108 -4.27 2.06 -22.18
N PRO A 109 -4.60 0.78 -22.41
CA PRO A 109 -5.04 -0.11 -21.34
C PRO A 109 -3.94 -0.27 -20.29
N ALA A 110 -4.30 -0.06 -19.02
CA ALA A 110 -3.38 -0.25 -17.90
C ALA A 110 -3.07 -1.74 -17.61
N LYS A 111 -3.92 -2.64 -18.11
CA LYS A 111 -3.87 -4.09 -17.92
C LYS A 111 -3.16 -4.76 -19.10
N LEU A 112 -1.84 -4.85 -19.03
CA LEU A 112 -0.94 -5.39 -20.05
C LEU A 112 -0.39 -6.80 -19.72
N GLY A 113 -0.53 -7.29 -18.48
CA GLY A 113 0.11 -8.47 -17.92
C GLY A 113 -0.31 -8.76 -16.47
N GLU A 114 0.67 -8.92 -15.57
CA GLU A 114 0.40 -9.31 -14.18
C GLU A 114 -0.20 -8.14 -13.38
N GLY A 115 -1.35 -8.35 -12.75
CA GLY A 115 -2.09 -7.27 -12.09
C GLY A 115 -1.36 -6.57 -10.95
N LYS A 116 -0.35 -7.21 -10.33
CA LYS A 116 0.40 -6.66 -9.18
C LYS A 116 1.35 -5.52 -9.58
N PRO A 117 2.33 -5.72 -10.49
CA PRO A 117 3.12 -4.61 -11.02
C PRO A 117 2.27 -3.48 -11.61
N GLU A 118 1.17 -3.80 -12.27
CA GLU A 118 0.28 -2.81 -12.88
C GLU A 118 -0.41 -1.92 -11.86
N ASN A 119 -0.89 -2.52 -10.77
CA ASN A 119 -1.46 -1.81 -9.63
C ASN A 119 -0.49 -0.75 -9.13
N GLN A 120 0.78 -1.11 -8.92
CA GLN A 120 1.81 -0.17 -8.49
C GLN A 120 2.09 0.90 -9.56
N ASN A 121 2.20 0.51 -10.83
CA ASN A 121 2.58 1.40 -11.92
C ASN A 121 1.54 2.51 -12.16
N HIS A 122 0.25 2.18 -12.23
CA HIS A 122 -0.76 3.21 -12.51
C HIS A 122 -0.96 4.20 -11.36
N ALA A 123 -0.67 3.79 -10.13
CA ALA A 123 -0.82 4.63 -8.94
C ALA A 123 0.44 5.39 -8.54
N LEU A 124 1.60 5.02 -9.10
CA LEU A 124 2.89 5.68 -8.86
C LEU A 124 2.82 7.20 -9.06
N ILE A 125 2.06 7.66 -10.04
CA ILE A 125 1.87 9.09 -10.35
C ILE A 125 1.22 9.88 -9.21
N PHE A 126 0.50 9.21 -8.31
CA PHE A 126 -0.19 9.80 -7.16
C PHE A 126 0.65 9.81 -5.88
N THR A 127 1.80 9.15 -5.88
CA THR A 127 2.71 9.14 -4.74
C THR A 127 3.78 10.22 -4.95
N ARG A 128 4.09 10.95 -3.88
CA ARG A 128 5.13 11.98 -3.84
C ARG A 128 5.81 11.92 -2.47
N GLY A 129 7.11 12.11 -2.44
CA GLY A 129 7.90 12.08 -1.22
C GLY A 129 9.37 11.77 -1.50
N GLU A 130 10.21 11.91 -0.49
CA GLU A 130 11.64 11.59 -0.55
C GLU A 130 11.89 10.08 -0.68
N ALA A 131 11.00 9.28 -0.07
CA ALA A 131 11.02 7.83 -0.14
C ALA A 131 9.65 7.32 -0.59
N LEU A 132 9.66 6.37 -1.52
CA LEU A 132 8.49 5.61 -1.92
C LEU A 132 8.68 4.16 -1.53
N GLN A 133 7.69 3.62 -0.83
CA GLN A 133 7.63 2.21 -0.52
C GLN A 133 6.42 1.60 -1.20
N THR A 134 6.64 0.60 -2.06
CA THR A 134 5.58 -0.20 -2.64
C THR A 134 5.48 -1.51 -1.86
N ILE A 135 4.26 -1.89 -1.50
CA ILE A 135 3.97 -3.11 -0.73
C ILE A 135 3.01 -3.93 -1.58
N ASP A 136 3.40 -5.17 -1.89
CA ASP A 136 2.51 -6.15 -2.52
C ASP A 136 1.58 -6.74 -1.45
N MET A 137 0.33 -7.05 -1.81
CA MET A 137 -0.63 -7.73 -0.92
C MET A 137 -0.11 -9.09 -0.44
N ASN A 138 0.74 -9.74 -1.22
CA ASN A 138 1.36 -11.01 -0.86
C ASN A 138 2.73 -10.83 -0.19
N GLN A 139 3.21 -9.59 -0.01
CA GLN A 139 4.43 -9.36 0.76
C GLN A 139 4.09 -9.33 2.24
N ASP A 140 4.59 -10.33 2.95
CA ASP A 140 4.54 -10.43 4.41
C ASP A 140 5.57 -9.50 5.05
N ASN A 141 5.44 -8.19 4.81
CA ASN A 141 6.06 -7.20 5.67
C ASN A 141 4.99 -6.63 6.59
N TYR A 142 5.18 -6.85 7.89
CA TYR A 142 4.52 -6.04 8.91
C TYR A 142 4.67 -4.57 8.52
N LEU A 143 3.58 -3.81 8.53
CA LEU A 143 3.60 -2.38 8.20
C LEU A 143 4.67 -1.64 9.03
N GLU A 144 4.93 -2.15 10.23
CA GLU A 144 5.98 -1.71 11.15
C GLU A 144 7.40 -1.96 10.61
N GLU A 145 7.67 -3.11 9.98
CA GLU A 145 8.95 -3.38 9.31
C GLU A 145 9.12 -2.48 8.09
N ALA A 146 8.03 -2.19 7.39
CA ALA A 146 8.03 -1.24 6.29
C ALA A 146 8.52 0.15 6.74
N LEU A 147 8.08 0.64 7.91
CA LEU A 147 8.55 1.90 8.50
C LEU A 147 10.05 1.90 8.86
N LYS A 148 10.63 0.73 9.16
CA LYS A 148 12.06 0.59 9.48
C LYS A 148 12.95 0.59 8.25
N MET A 149 12.40 0.37 7.04
CA MET A 149 13.18 0.30 5.81
C MET A 149 14.03 1.55 5.58
N ARG A 150 13.54 2.74 5.96
CA ARG A 150 14.34 3.96 5.86
C ARG A 150 15.59 3.91 6.73
N ASN A 151 15.46 3.50 7.99
CA ASN A 151 16.61 3.35 8.89
C ASN A 151 17.58 2.27 8.38
N LEU A 152 17.05 1.15 7.85
CA LEU A 152 17.87 0.10 7.25
C LEU A 152 18.64 0.60 6.01
N LEU A 153 18.03 1.47 5.19
CA LEU A 153 18.67 2.04 4.01
C LEU A 153 19.73 3.08 4.39
N GLU A 154 19.59 3.80 5.51
CA GLU A 154 20.64 4.71 5.98
C GLU A 154 21.94 3.98 6.34
N GLU A 155 21.87 2.72 6.78
CA GLU A 155 23.08 1.91 7.02
C GLU A 155 23.94 1.77 5.74
N PHE A 156 23.36 1.89 4.55
CA PHE A 156 24.12 1.83 3.29
C PHE A 156 24.90 3.11 2.99
N ASN A 157 24.61 4.21 3.69
CA ASN A 157 25.31 5.48 3.57
C ASN A 157 26.50 5.59 4.53
N GLU A 158 26.63 4.68 5.49
CA GLU A 158 27.76 4.65 6.44
C GLU A 158 29.00 3.94 5.86
N ASP A 159 30.19 4.30 6.36
CA ASP A 159 31.44 3.64 5.99
C ASP A 159 31.63 2.34 6.81
N HIS A 160 31.39 1.20 6.16
CA HIS A 160 31.59 -0.14 6.74
C HIS A 160 32.97 -0.75 6.44
N GLY A 161 33.93 0.07 6.00
CA GLY A 161 35.28 -0.37 5.67
C GLY A 161 35.32 -1.28 4.45
N MET A 162 35.97 -2.45 4.57
CA MET A 162 36.25 -3.31 3.39
C MET A 162 35.04 -4.07 2.84
N ARG A 163 33.92 -4.12 3.57
CA ARG A 163 32.74 -4.90 3.14
C ARG A 163 31.52 -3.99 3.13
N PRO A 164 30.96 -3.67 1.94
CA PRO A 164 29.74 -2.91 1.89
C PRO A 164 28.60 -3.70 2.53
N PRO A 165 27.64 -3.03 3.20
CA PRO A 165 26.43 -3.67 3.68
C PRO A 165 25.68 -4.29 2.50
N THR A 166 25.00 -5.41 2.73
CA THR A 166 24.22 -6.11 1.70
C THR A 166 22.97 -6.69 2.35
N ILE A 167 21.80 -6.37 1.81
CA ILE A 167 20.53 -6.96 2.26
C ILE A 167 20.45 -8.37 1.70
N LEU A 168 20.57 -9.37 2.57
CA LEU A 168 20.32 -10.79 2.24
C LEU A 168 18.82 -11.12 2.23
N GLY A 169 17.99 -10.20 2.71
CA GLY A 169 16.54 -10.36 2.85
C GLY A 169 16.11 -10.33 4.32
N VAL A 170 14.85 -9.98 4.55
CA VAL A 170 14.23 -9.95 5.87
C VAL A 170 13.67 -11.32 6.25
N ARG A 171 13.40 -11.55 7.54
CA ARG A 171 12.71 -12.77 7.97
C ARG A 171 11.25 -12.69 7.52
N GLU A 172 10.87 -13.55 6.60
CA GLU A 172 9.49 -13.73 6.17
C GLU A 172 8.75 -14.65 7.15
N HIS A 173 7.50 -14.32 7.48
CA HIS A 173 6.66 -15.15 8.35
C HIS A 173 5.33 -15.46 7.66
N ILE A 174 5.27 -16.65 7.04
CA ILE A 174 4.10 -17.10 6.29
C ILE A 174 3.03 -17.62 7.26
N PHE A 175 2.12 -16.73 7.64
CA PHE A 175 1.09 -17.02 8.66
C PHE A 175 0.03 -18.04 8.21
N THR A 176 -0.13 -18.24 6.89
CA THR A 176 -1.06 -19.22 6.34
C THR A 176 -0.55 -20.66 6.45
N GLY A 177 0.74 -20.87 6.71
CA GLY A 177 1.36 -22.20 6.76
C GLY A 177 0.73 -23.14 7.80
N GLY A 178 0.14 -22.60 8.87
CA GLY A 178 -0.55 -23.39 9.91
C GLY A 178 -2.00 -23.77 9.58
N VAL A 179 -2.57 -23.28 8.47
CA VAL A 179 -4.02 -23.40 8.20
C VAL A 179 -4.39 -24.76 7.59
N SER A 180 -3.49 -25.39 6.83
CA SER A 180 -3.72 -26.72 6.25
C SER A 180 -2.41 -27.34 5.77
N SER A 181 -2.43 -28.65 5.47
CA SER A 181 -1.29 -29.33 4.83
C SER A 181 -0.93 -28.74 3.47
N LEU A 182 -1.92 -28.30 2.69
CA LEU A 182 -1.70 -27.64 1.40
C LEU A 182 -1.07 -26.26 1.59
N ALA A 183 -1.56 -25.47 2.54
CA ALA A 183 -0.98 -24.17 2.86
C ALA A 183 0.45 -24.29 3.41
N TRP A 184 0.73 -25.32 4.21
CA TRP A 184 2.08 -25.65 4.67
C TRP A 184 3.02 -25.99 3.51
N PHE A 185 2.56 -26.79 2.54
CA PHE A 185 3.35 -27.11 1.35
C PHE A 185 3.64 -25.87 0.49
N MET A 186 2.63 -25.04 0.23
CA MET A 186 2.79 -23.78 -0.52
C MET A 186 3.74 -22.81 0.21
N SER A 187 3.62 -22.72 1.55
CA SER A 187 4.50 -21.91 2.39
C SER A 187 5.98 -22.36 2.31
N ASN A 188 6.22 -23.67 2.33
CA ASN A 188 7.57 -24.22 2.14
C ASN A 188 8.10 -24.01 0.72
N GLN A 189 7.24 -24.11 -0.30
CA GLN A 189 7.60 -23.80 -1.68
C GLN A 189 8.08 -22.34 -1.79
N GLU A 190 7.31 -21.38 -1.25
CA GLU A 190 7.65 -19.97 -1.27
C GLU A 190 8.97 -19.70 -0.53
N THR A 191 9.11 -20.25 0.69
CA THR A 191 10.36 -20.14 1.48
C THR A 191 11.56 -20.69 0.71
N SER A 192 11.39 -21.79 -0.03
CA SER A 192 12.46 -22.43 -0.78
C SER A 192 12.86 -21.66 -2.02
N PHE A 193 11.90 -21.28 -2.88
CA PHE A 193 12.18 -20.64 -4.17
C PHE A 193 12.46 -19.14 -4.04
N VAL A 194 11.63 -18.44 -3.27
CA VAL A 194 11.62 -16.98 -3.21
C VAL A 194 12.59 -16.47 -2.15
N THR A 195 12.75 -17.19 -1.04
CA THR A 195 13.68 -16.78 0.04
C THR A 195 15.04 -17.48 -0.06
N ILE A 196 15.10 -18.80 0.08
CA ILE A 196 16.39 -19.53 0.13
C ILE A 196 17.09 -19.51 -1.23
N GLY A 197 16.36 -19.81 -2.31
CA GLY A 197 16.89 -19.82 -3.67
C GLY A 197 17.49 -18.47 -4.07
N GLN A 198 16.75 -17.37 -3.87
CA GLN A 198 17.26 -16.03 -4.15
C GLN A 198 18.49 -15.69 -3.29
N ARG A 199 18.52 -16.07 -2.01
CA ARG A 199 19.70 -15.85 -1.13
C ARG A 199 20.94 -16.59 -1.59
N VAL A 200 20.80 -17.84 -2.02
CA VAL A 200 21.91 -18.64 -2.56
C VAL A 200 22.38 -18.04 -3.89
N LEU A 201 21.44 -17.67 -4.77
CA LEU A 201 21.73 -17.12 -6.09
C LEU A 201 22.16 -15.65 -6.07
N ALA A 202 22.01 -14.93 -4.96
CA ALA A 202 22.47 -13.55 -4.83
C ALA A 202 24.00 -13.43 -4.96
N ARG A 203 24.74 -14.50 -4.66
CA ARG A 203 26.20 -14.56 -4.87
C ARG A 203 26.64 -16.00 -5.14
N PRO A 204 26.39 -16.52 -6.35
CA PRO A 204 26.45 -17.95 -6.65
C PRO A 204 27.90 -18.49 -6.76
N LEU A 205 28.91 -17.61 -6.71
CA LEU A 205 30.32 -17.93 -6.97
C LEU A 205 31.25 -17.49 -5.81
N LYS A 206 30.79 -17.64 -4.57
CA LYS A 206 31.65 -17.51 -3.38
C LYS A 206 32.06 -18.88 -2.87
#